data_AF-K9UWI1-F1
#
_entry.id   AF-K9UWI1-F1
#
_cell.length_a   1.000
_cell.length_b   1.000
_cell.length_c   1.000
_cell.angle_alpha   90.00
_cell.angle_beta   90.00
_cell.angle_gamma   90.00
#
_symmetry.space_group_name_H-M   'P 1'
#
loop_
_entity.id
_entity.type
_entity.pdbx_description
1 polymer ?
#
loop_
_entity_poly.entity_id
_entity_poly.type
_entity_poly.pdbx_seq_one_letter_code
_entity_poly.pdbx_strand_id
1 'polypeptide(L)'
;MTAFQTNLSGSQASLHSAMIINLPTVHIQCELQRKKARRTVTVVWNPFSKIIEPLRCELSGEPVYDFYLDDVEAKIISSTVWRK
;
A
#
# COMPACT_ATOMS: atom_id res chain seq x y z
N MET A 1 -9.43 2.92 16.28
CA MET A 1 -10.06 3.47 15.07
C MET A 1 -9.27 4.72 14.68
N THR A 2 -8.41 4.61 13.68
CA THR A 2 -7.52 5.70 13.25
C THR A 2 -8.10 6.31 11.98
N ALA A 3 -8.50 7.58 12.06
CA ALA A 3 -8.96 8.36 10.92
C ALA A 3 -7.75 8.75 10.04
N PHE A 4 -7.87 8.56 8.73
CA PHE A 4 -6.88 9.04 7.76
C PHE A 4 -7.20 10.52 7.47
N GLN A 5 -6.41 11.44 8.02
CA GLN A 5 -6.53 12.87 7.69
C GLN A 5 -5.83 13.14 6.36
N THR A 6 -6.58 13.52 5.33
CA THR A 6 -6.04 14.11 4.11
C THR A 6 -5.89 15.61 4.30
N ASN A 7 -4.65 16.09 4.48
CA ASN A 7 -4.32 17.51 4.43
C ASN A 7 -4.37 17.97 2.96
N LEU A 8 -5.53 18.43 2.50
CA LEU A 8 -5.67 19.15 1.23
C LEU A 8 -5.55 20.65 1.51
N SER A 9 -4.37 21.21 1.24
CA SER A 9 -4.13 22.65 1.28
C SER A 9 -4.71 23.31 0.03
N GLY A 10 -5.73 24.17 0.23
CA GLY A 10 -6.15 25.16 -0.77
C GLY A 10 -7.46 24.88 -1.50
N SER A 11 -8.59 24.91 -0.77
CA SER A 11 -9.84 25.55 -1.21
C SER A 11 -10.85 25.45 -0.07
N GLN A 12 -11.55 26.55 0.25
CA GLN A 12 -12.69 26.53 1.19
C GLN A 12 -13.90 25.88 0.52
N ALA A 13 -13.81 24.60 0.17
CA ALA A 13 -14.96 23.81 -0.19
C ALA A 13 -15.59 23.27 1.11
N SER A 14 -16.70 23.85 1.55
CA SER A 14 -17.51 23.28 2.62
C SER A 14 -18.10 21.95 2.14
N LEU A 15 -17.59 20.86 2.70
CA LEU A 15 -18.04 19.50 2.40
C LEU A 15 -19.46 19.32 2.99
N HIS A 16 -20.51 19.51 2.17
CA HIS A 16 -21.89 19.53 2.65
C HIS A 16 -22.50 18.14 2.89
N SER A 17 -21.95 17.08 2.30
CA SER A 17 -22.27 15.69 2.66
C SER A 17 -21.14 14.76 2.23
N ALA A 18 -20.88 13.73 3.03
CA ALA A 18 -19.96 12.65 2.71
C ALA A 18 -20.71 11.32 2.77
N MET A 19 -20.64 10.53 1.70
CA MET A 19 -21.13 9.15 1.70
C MET A 19 -19.98 8.25 2.14
N ILE A 20 -20.10 7.65 3.33
CA ILE A 20 -19.13 6.68 3.85
C ILE A 20 -19.57 5.29 3.40
N ILE A 21 -18.78 4.69 2.50
CA ILE A 21 -18.99 3.31 2.05
C ILE A 21 -17.98 2.43 2.76
N ASN A 22 -18.46 1.52 3.62
CA ASN A 22 -17.62 0.50 4.23
C ASN A 22 -17.53 -0.69 3.27
N LEU A 23 -16.42 -0.76 2.54
CA LEU A 23 -16.16 -1.90 1.66
C LEU A 23 -15.60 -3.06 2.51
N PRO A 24 -16.18 -4.26 2.46
CA PRO A 24 -15.51 -5.45 2.97
C PRO A 24 -14.14 -5.59 2.29
N THR A 25 -13.08 -5.70 3.07
CA THR A 25 -11.72 -5.95 2.59
C THR A 25 -11.19 -7.25 3.17
N VAL A 26 -10.50 -8.05 2.36
CA VAL A 26 -9.83 -9.26 2.82
C VAL A 26 -8.36 -8.94 3.02
N HIS A 27 -7.87 -9.12 4.25
CA HIS A 27 -6.45 -8.98 4.55
C HIS A 27 -5.76 -10.33 4.40
N ILE A 28 -4.79 -10.39 3.50
CA ILE A 28 -3.97 -11.57 3.24
C ILE A 28 -2.60 -11.30 3.84
N GLN A 29 -2.19 -12.11 4.80
CA GLN A 29 -0.84 -12.06 5.33
C GLN A 29 0.07 -12.95 4.49
N CYS A 30 1.10 -12.33 3.92
CA CYS A 30 2.12 -13.00 3.13
C CYS A 30 3.48 -12.85 3.83
N GLU A 31 4.37 -13.83 3.66
CA GLU A 31 5.75 -13.71 4.14
C GLU A 31 6.69 -13.51 2.95
N LEU A 32 7.38 -12.37 2.94
CA LEU A 32 8.47 -12.11 2.01
C LEU A 32 9.76 -12.69 2.60
N GLN A 33 10.39 -13.61 1.87
CA GLN A 33 11.62 -14.27 2.29
C GLN A 33 12.74 -13.99 1.29
N ARG A 34 13.87 -13.45 1.79
CA ARG A 34 15.12 -13.30 1.02
C ARG A 34 16.29 -13.82 1.83
N LYS A 35 16.92 -14.90 1.37
CA LYS A 35 18.02 -15.61 2.06
C LYS A 35 17.70 -15.83 3.55
N LYS A 36 18.25 -14.98 4.43
CA LYS A 36 18.13 -15.02 5.90
C LYS A 36 17.16 -13.98 6.48
N ALA A 37 16.64 -13.06 5.67
CA ALA A 37 15.67 -12.06 6.08
C ALA A 37 14.25 -12.53 5.75
N ARG A 38 13.33 -12.32 6.69
CA ARG A 38 11.91 -12.63 6.55
C ARG A 38 11.09 -11.45 7.03
N ARG A 39 9.97 -11.18 6.36
CA ARG A 39 9.07 -10.10 6.72
C ARG A 39 7.63 -10.45 6.35
N THR A 40 6.73 -10.28 7.30
CA THR A 40 5.29 -10.35 7.03
C THR A 40 4.82 -9.07 6.36
N VAL A 41 4.07 -9.21 5.27
CA VAL A 41 3.41 -8.12 4.56
C VAL A 41 1.92 -8.42 4.51
N THR A 42 1.10 -7.42 4.78
CA THR A 42 -0.35 -7.53 4.61
C THR A 42 -0.74 -6.94 3.27
N VAL A 43 -1.37 -7.78 2.46
CA VAL A 43 -1.96 -7.41 1.18
C VAL A 43 -3.46 -7.26 1.37
N VAL A 44 -4.05 -6.26 0.73
CA VAL A 44 -5.50 -6.02 0.79
C VAL A 44 -6.12 -6.45 -0.52
N TRP A 45 -6.99 -7.47 -0.48
CA TRP A 45 -7.78 -7.88 -1.64
C TRP A 45 -9.15 -7.21 -1.60
N ASN A 46 -9.50 -6.60 -2.73
CA ASN A 46 -10.77 -5.92 -2.92
C ASN A 46 -11.78 -6.88 -3.58
N PRO A 47 -12.85 -7.29 -2.89
CA PRO A 47 -13.80 -8.28 -3.40
C PRO A 47 -14.64 -7.78 -4.57
N PHE A 48 -14.80 -6.47 -4.71
CA PHE A 48 -15.65 -5.87 -5.76
C PHE A 48 -14.92 -5.82 -7.09
N SER A 49 -13.71 -5.27 -7.08
CA SER A 49 -12.85 -5.20 -8.27
C SER A 49 -12.12 -6.52 -8.53
N LYS A 50 -12.09 -7.43 -7.55
CA LYS A 50 -11.38 -8.72 -7.58
C LYS A 50 -9.86 -8.58 -7.78
N ILE A 51 -9.31 -7.40 -7.49
CA ILE A 51 -7.87 -7.13 -7.56
C ILE A 51 -7.27 -6.99 -6.16
N ILE A 52 -5.97 -7.22 -6.09
CA ILE A 52 -5.15 -6.82 -4.95
C ILE A 52 -4.87 -5.33 -5.07
N GLU A 53 -5.11 -4.58 -3.99
CA GLU A 53 -4.72 -3.17 -3.89
C GLU A 53 -3.19 -3.05 -3.99
N PRO A 54 -2.66 -2.04 -4.72
CA PRO A 54 -1.22 -1.90 -4.90
C PRO A 54 -0.52 -1.72 -3.55
N LEU A 55 0.61 -2.39 -3.40
CA LEU A 55 1.51 -2.13 -2.28
C LEU A 55 2.15 -0.77 -2.46
N ARG A 56 2.82 -0.25 -1.42
CA ARG A 56 3.56 1.01 -1.52
C ARG A 56 5.05 0.73 -1.46
N CYS A 57 5.80 1.34 -2.38
CA CYS A 57 7.25 1.36 -2.31
C CYS A 57 7.69 2.00 -0.99
N GLU A 58 8.64 1.37 -0.30
CA GLU A 58 9.11 1.85 1.01
C GLU A 58 10.05 3.05 0.92
N LEU A 59 10.57 3.35 -0.27
CA LEU A 59 11.46 4.50 -0.51
C LEU A 59 10.71 5.69 -1.11
N SER A 60 9.88 5.48 -2.16
CA SER A 60 9.15 6.56 -2.82
C SER A 60 7.71 6.75 -2.31
N GLY A 61 7.13 5.76 -1.64
CA GLY A 61 5.72 5.77 -1.21
C GLY A 61 4.71 5.56 -2.35
N GLU A 62 5.18 5.43 -3.60
CA GLU A 62 4.32 5.28 -4.77
C GLU A 62 3.66 3.89 -4.80
N PRO A 63 2.44 3.78 -5.37
CA PRO A 63 1.80 2.48 -5.53
C PRO A 63 2.57 1.60 -6.51
N VAL A 64 2.78 0.35 -6.14
CA VAL A 64 3.47 -0.67 -6.94
C VAL A 64 2.59 -1.90 -7.08
N TYR A 65 2.42 -2.34 -8.33
CA TYR A 65 1.76 -3.60 -8.68
C TYR A 65 2.76 -4.75 -8.80
N ASP A 66 3.96 -4.42 -9.27
CA ASP A 66 5.13 -5.28 -9.29
C ASP A 66 6.25 -4.60 -8.50
N PHE A 67 6.97 -5.38 -7.68
CA PHE A 67 8.03 -4.85 -6.82
C PHE A 67 9.25 -5.74 -6.83
N TYR A 68 10.38 -5.14 -6.46
CA TYR A 68 11.67 -5.80 -6.29
C TYR A 68 12.01 -5.86 -4.80
N LEU A 69 12.80 -6.86 -4.40
CA LEU A 69 13.27 -7.03 -3.03
C LEU A 69 14.66 -6.46 -2.89
N ASP A 70 14.86 -5.54 -1.94
CA ASP A 70 16.15 -4.89 -1.63
C ASP A 70 17.33 -5.88 -1.51
N ASP A 71 18.52 -5.42 -1.92
CA ASP A 71 19.69 -6.27 -2.00
C ASP A 71 20.32 -6.63 -0.67
N VAL A 72 19.92 -5.94 0.40
CA VAL A 72 20.32 -6.19 1.78
C VAL A 72 19.14 -6.69 2.61
N GLU A 73 17.93 -6.15 2.39
CA GLU A 73 16.75 -6.40 3.22
C GLU A 73 15.52 -6.93 2.44
N ALA A 74 14.51 -7.43 3.15
CA ALA A 74 13.21 -7.80 2.56
C ALA A 74 12.28 -6.57 2.50
N LYS A 75 12.62 -5.60 1.65
CA LYS A 75 11.84 -4.37 1.44
C LYS A 75 11.18 -4.36 0.06
N ILE A 76 9.97 -3.80 -0.01
CA ILE A 76 9.22 -3.60 -1.25
C ILE A 76 9.71 -2.31 -1.91
N ILE A 77 10.41 -2.44 -3.03
CA ILE A 77 10.96 -1.30 -3.78
C ILE A 77 10.35 -1.26 -5.19
N SER A 78 10.03 -0.07 -5.67
CA SER A 78 9.59 0.16 -7.05
C SER A 78 10.75 0.02 -8.05
N SER A 79 10.43 -0.33 -9.30
CA SER A 79 11.41 -0.41 -10.39
C SER A 79 12.19 0.89 -10.61
N THR A 80 11.56 2.02 -10.37
CA THR A 80 12.10 3.37 -10.59
C THR A 80 13.19 3.73 -9.57
N VAL A 81 13.12 3.19 -8.35
CA VAL A 81 14.07 3.48 -7.26
C VAL A 81 15.05 2.33 -7.03
N TRP A 82 14.80 1.17 -7.65
CA TRP A 82 15.69 0.02 -7.61
C TRP A 82 17.09 0.38 -8.17
N ARG A 83 18.11 0.39 -7.31
CA ARG A 83 19.51 0.50 -7.72
C ARG A 83 20.17 -0.85 -7.55
N LYS A 84 20.65 -1.42 -8.66
CA LYS A 84 21.48 -2.63 -8.69
C LYS A 84 22.82 -2.40 -7.99
#